data_AF-A0A2H6NL41-F1
#
_entry.id   AF-A0A2H6NL41-F1
#
_cell.length_a   1.000
_cell.length_b   1.000
_cell.length_c   1.000
_cell.angle_alpha   90.00
_cell.angle_beta   90.00
_cell.angle_gamma   90.00
#
_symmetry.space_group_name_H-M   'P 1'
#
loop_
_entity.id
_entity.type
_entity.pdbx_description
1 polymer ?
#
loop_
_entity_poly.entity_id
_entity_poly.type
_entity_poly.pdbx_seq_one_letter_code
_entity_poly.pdbx_strand_id
1 'polypeptide(L)'
;MTQMKSLKENNYDKLVQQTKKELEFWAKLQLSLLGRIAAIKMTILPKFLYLFQTIPTRLGKTFFDELNKITKKFIWLNKKPRIKLQSLQDVKSRGGMGLPN
;
A
#
# COMPACT_ATOMS: atom_id res chain seq x y z
N MET A 1 -27.51 -11.80 17.63
CA MET A 1 -26.08 -11.78 18.00
C MET A 1 -25.28 -11.18 16.85
N THR A 2 -25.12 -9.86 16.86
CA THR A 2 -24.29 -9.16 15.87
C THR A 2 -22.82 -9.48 16.22
N GLN A 3 -22.14 -10.22 15.35
CA GLN A 3 -20.78 -10.71 15.60
C GLN A 3 -19.83 -9.56 16.00
N MET A 4 -19.15 -9.70 17.14
CA MET A 4 -18.00 -8.85 17.51
C MET A 4 -16.85 -9.14 16.54
N LYS A 5 -16.83 -8.44 15.40
CA LYS A 5 -15.65 -8.41 14.52
C LYS A 5 -14.47 -7.82 15.28
N SER A 6 -13.28 -8.39 15.07
CA SER A 6 -12.07 -7.94 15.77
C SER A 6 -11.72 -6.49 15.41
N LEU A 7 -11.04 -5.77 16.30
CA LEU A 7 -10.52 -4.41 16.02
C LEU A 7 -9.69 -4.38 14.73
N LYS A 8 -9.00 -5.47 14.42
CA LYS A 8 -8.27 -5.65 13.17
C LYS A 8 -9.19 -5.68 11.96
N GLU A 9 -10.23 -6.51 11.97
CA GLU A 9 -11.15 -6.68 10.85
C GLU A 9 -11.89 -5.39 10.50
N ASN A 10 -12.39 -4.70 11.52
CA ASN A 10 -13.20 -3.50 11.33
C ASN A 10 -12.41 -2.31 10.78
N ASN A 11 -11.09 -2.28 11.00
CA ASN A 11 -10.24 -1.15 10.65
C ASN A 11 -9.25 -1.52 9.55
N TYR A 12 -8.28 -2.37 9.85
CA TYR A 12 -7.18 -2.72 8.97
C TYR A 12 -7.65 -3.51 7.74
N ASP A 13 -8.42 -4.59 7.94
CA ASP A 13 -8.83 -5.44 6.81
C ASP A 13 -9.79 -4.68 5.89
N LYS A 14 -10.68 -3.86 6.46
CA LYS A 14 -11.54 -2.95 5.70
C LYS A 14 -10.72 -1.95 4.86
N LEU A 15 -9.68 -1.35 5.44
CA LEU A 15 -8.83 -0.39 4.72
C LEU A 15 -8.00 -1.07 3.62
N VAL A 16 -7.53 -2.30 3.83
CA VAL A 16 -6.85 -3.10 2.79
C VAL A 16 -7.79 -3.35 1.60
N GLN A 17 -9.04 -3.77 1.86
CA GLN A 17 -10.01 -4.00 0.77
C GLN A 17 -10.36 -2.72 0.02
N GLN A 18 -10.52 -1.60 0.73
CA GLN A 18 -10.76 -0.30 0.10
C GLN A 18 -9.57 0.12 -0.77
N THR A 19 -8.35 0.00 -0.24
CA THR A 19 -7.11 0.29 -0.97
C THR A 19 -7.01 -0.55 -2.24
N LYS A 20 -7.32 -1.84 -2.17
CA LYS A 20 -7.31 -2.72 -3.34
C LYS A 20 -8.23 -2.21 -4.45
N LYS A 21 -9.47 -1.82 -4.10
CA LYS A 21 -10.44 -1.27 -5.07
C LYS A 21 -9.96 0.05 -5.67
N GLU A 22 -9.44 0.96 -4.84
CA GLU A 22 -8.89 2.26 -5.29
C GLU A 22 -7.71 2.05 -6.26
N LEU A 23 -6.76 1.18 -5.92
CA LEU A 23 -5.62 0.88 -6.77
C LEU A 23 -6.02 0.17 -8.07
N GLU A 24 -7.02 -0.71 -8.05
CA GLU A 24 -7.54 -1.35 -9.26
C GLU A 24 -8.25 -0.35 -10.18
N PHE A 25 -8.95 0.63 -9.61
CA PHE A 25 -9.52 1.73 -10.38
C PHE A 25 -8.42 2.62 -10.98
N TRP A 26 -7.44 3.04 -10.18
CA TRP A 26 -6.33 3.87 -10.65
C TRP A 26 -5.39 3.15 -11.61
N ALA A 27 -5.34 1.82 -11.59
CA ALA A 27 -4.56 1.05 -12.57
C ALA A 27 -5.08 1.24 -14.00
N LYS A 28 -6.34 1.68 -14.16
CA LYS A 28 -6.93 2.05 -15.46
C LYS A 28 -6.49 3.44 -15.92
N LEU A 29 -6.00 4.27 -15.01
CA LEU A 29 -5.43 5.57 -15.34
C LEU A 29 -4.04 5.37 -15.96
N GLN A 30 -3.71 6.14 -17.00
CA GLN A 30 -2.41 6.08 -17.66
C GLN A 30 -1.33 6.85 -16.88
N LEU A 31 -1.14 6.50 -15.60
CA LEU A 31 -0.17 7.14 -14.73
C LEU A 31 1.25 6.61 -14.99
N SER A 32 2.22 7.53 -15.04
CA SER A 32 3.64 7.18 -15.07
C SER A 32 4.06 6.39 -13.83
N LEU A 33 5.22 5.72 -13.87
CA LEU A 33 5.75 5.00 -12.70
C LEU A 33 5.88 5.93 -11.48
N LEU A 34 6.45 7.12 -11.67
CA LEU A 34 6.58 8.14 -10.62
C LEU A 34 5.21 8.65 -10.16
N GLY A 35 4.26 8.85 -11.08
CA GLY A 35 2.89 9.24 -10.73
C GLY A 35 2.20 8.22 -9.84
N ARG A 36 2.39 6.92 -10.11
CA ARG A 36 1.83 5.84 -9.28
C ARG A 36 2.48 5.77 -7.89
N ILE A 37 3.80 5.96 -7.80
CA ILE A 37 4.49 6.03 -6.52
C ILE A 37 4.02 7.26 -5.72
N ALA A 38 3.88 8.42 -6.37
CA ALA A 38 3.36 9.63 -5.74
C ALA A 38 1.92 9.44 -5.23
N ALA A 39 1.06 8.80 -6.03
CA ALA A 39 -0.32 8.49 -5.63
C ALA A 39 -0.35 7.64 -4.36
N ILE A 40 0.46 6.58 -4.27
CA ILE A 40 0.58 5.74 -3.06
C ILE A 40 1.00 6.59 -1.85
N LYS A 41 2.03 7.43 -2.01
CA LYS A 41 2.55 8.29 -0.94
C LYS A 41 1.51 9.29 -0.43
N MET A 42 0.76 9.90 -1.33
CA MET A 42 -0.13 11.00 -0.99
C MET A 42 -1.48 10.51 -0.47
N THR A 43 -1.93 9.32 -0.87
CA THR A 43 -3.29 8.87 -0.57
C THR A 43 -3.34 7.63 0.32
N ILE A 44 -2.56 6.60 0.01
CA ILE A 44 -2.64 5.30 0.70
C ILE A 44 -1.83 5.35 2.01
N LEU A 45 -0.60 5.83 1.94
CA LEU A 45 0.29 5.92 3.10
C LEU A 45 -0.33 6.65 4.31
N PRO A 46 -0.89 7.88 4.19
CA PRO A 46 -1.44 8.58 5.35
C PRO A 46 -2.62 7.83 5.99
N LYS A 47 -3.45 7.13 5.21
CA LYS A 47 -4.57 6.33 5.74
C LYS A 47 -4.07 5.20 6.64
N PHE A 48 -3.02 4.49 6.23
CA PHE A 48 -2.43 3.42 7.03
C PHE A 48 -1.65 3.94 8.24
N LEU A 49 -0.87 5.01 8.07
CA LEU A 49 -0.15 5.65 9.18
C LEU A 49 -1.10 6.09 10.30
N TYR A 50 -2.25 6.67 9.93
CA TYR A 50 -3.28 7.02 10.90
C TYR A 50 -3.72 5.82 11.73
N LEU A 51 -4.03 4.67 11.11
CA LEU A 51 -4.41 3.47 11.85
C LEU A 51 -3.27 2.93 12.72
N PHE A 52 -2.04 2.90 12.20
CA PHE A 52 -0.87 2.44 12.95
C PHE A 52 -0.62 3.26 14.22
N GLN A 53 -0.88 4.56 14.16
CA GLN A 53 -0.69 5.47 15.31
C GLN A 53 -1.87 5.45 16.30
N THR A 54 -3.09 5.24 15.82
CA THR A 54 -4.30 5.37 16.64
C THR A 54 -4.78 4.05 17.23
N ILE A 55 -4.49 2.91 16.58
CA ILE A 55 -4.99 1.61 17.00
C ILE A 55 -3.79 0.72 17.39
N PRO A 56 -3.57 0.50 18.70
CA PRO A 56 -2.49 -0.36 19.18
C PRO A 56 -2.85 -1.84 18.95
N THR A 57 -2.71 -2.31 17.71
CA THR A 57 -2.92 -3.71 17.32
C THR A 57 -1.62 -4.28 16.78
N ARG A 58 -1.24 -5.47 17.24
CA ARG A 58 -0.10 -6.20 16.70
C ARG A 58 -0.47 -6.76 15.32
N LEU A 59 0.18 -6.26 14.29
CA LEU A 59 0.02 -6.75 12.92
C LEU A 59 1.10 -7.78 12.60
N GLY A 60 0.69 -8.91 12.02
CA GLY A 60 1.61 -9.96 11.60
C GLY A 60 2.28 -9.65 10.27
N LYS A 61 3.37 -10.35 9.97
CA LYS A 61 4.11 -10.26 8.69
C LYS A 61 3.20 -10.45 7.46
N THR A 62 2.22 -11.34 7.54
CA THR A 62 1.27 -11.64 6.46
C THR A 62 0.48 -10.42 6.01
N PHE A 63 0.13 -9.51 6.92
CA PHE A 63 -0.56 -8.27 6.61
C PHE A 63 0.31 -7.35 5.73
N PHE A 64 1.57 -7.16 6.13
CA PHE A 64 2.53 -6.35 5.37
C PHE A 64 2.90 -6.99 4.03
N ASP A 65 2.97 -8.33 3.97
CA ASP A 65 3.18 -9.05 2.72
C ASP A 65 2.02 -8.83 1.73
N GLU A 66 0.77 -8.79 2.22
CA GLU A 66 -0.41 -8.47 1.40
C GLU A 66 -0.38 -7.02 0.91
N LEU A 67 -0.11 -6.05 1.78
CA LEU A 67 0.05 -4.64 1.40
C LEU A 67 1.14 -4.43 0.35
N ASN A 68 2.27 -5.10 0.52
CA ASN A 68 3.36 -5.07 -0.45
C ASN A 68 2.94 -5.70 -1.78
N LYS A 69 2.17 -6.78 -1.76
CA LYS A 69 1.66 -7.44 -2.97
C LYS A 69 0.73 -6.52 -3.75
N ILE A 70 -0.27 -5.90 -3.12
CA ILE A 70 -1.21 -4.99 -3.80
C ILE A 70 -0.50 -3.75 -4.35
N THR A 71 0.45 -3.20 -3.58
CA THR A 71 1.25 -2.04 -3.96
C THR A 71 2.13 -2.34 -5.18
N LYS A 72 2.85 -3.48 -5.17
CA LYS A 72 3.65 -3.94 -6.32
C LYS A 72 2.79 -4.17 -7.55
N LYS A 73 1.62 -4.78 -7.40
CA LYS A 73 0.66 -5.04 -8.49
C LYS A 73 0.29 -3.73 -9.21
N PHE A 74 0.01 -2.68 -8.44
CA PHE A 74 -0.32 -1.35 -8.97
C PHE A 74 0.88 -0.63 -9.61
N ILE A 75 2.03 -0.62 -8.93
CA ILE A 75 3.28 0.01 -9.43
C ILE A 75 3.77 -0.60 -10.74
N TRP A 76 3.40 -1.85 -11.03
CA TRP A 76 3.79 -2.51 -12.28
C TRP A 76 2.61 -2.77 -13.24
N LEU A 77 1.38 -2.37 -12.91
CA LEU A 77 0.16 -2.69 -13.69
C LEU A 77 0.08 -4.18 -14.08
N ASN A 78 0.27 -5.08 -13.11
CA ASN A 78 0.38 -6.54 -13.32
C ASN A 78 1.53 -7.01 -14.22
N LYS A 79 2.44 -6.12 -14.66
CA LYS A 79 3.63 -6.50 -15.44
C LYS A 79 4.76 -6.96 -14.53
N LYS A 80 5.77 -7.62 -15.10
CA LYS A 80 6.98 -8.03 -14.38
C LYS A 80 7.74 -6.80 -13.86
N PRO A 81 8.10 -6.76 -12.56
CA PRO A 81 8.95 -5.70 -12.01
C PRO A 81 10.27 -5.58 -12.75
N ARG A 82 10.65 -4.34 -13.10
CA ARG A 82 11.94 -4.04 -13.76
C ARG A 82 13.00 -3.52 -12.80
N ILE A 83 12.58 -3.01 -11.64
CA ILE A 83 13.45 -2.42 -10.62
C ILE A 83 13.22 -3.19 -9.31
N LYS A 84 14.32 -3.47 -8.58
CA LYS A 84 14.25 -4.11 -7.27
C LYS A 84 13.44 -3.23 -6.32
N LEU A 85 12.60 -3.85 -5.47
CA LEU A 85 11.74 -3.10 -4.54
C LEU A 85 12.57 -2.19 -3.62
N GLN A 86 13.69 -2.70 -3.10
CA GLN A 86 14.59 -1.93 -2.24
C GLN A 86 15.08 -0.64 -2.92
N SER A 87 15.40 -0.70 -4.22
CA SER A 87 15.79 0.49 -4.99
C SER A 87 14.63 1.46 -5.20
N LEU A 88 13.39 0.97 -5.31
CA LEU A 88 12.22 1.85 -5.34
C LEU A 88 11.98 2.55 -4.00
N GLN A 89 12.24 1.86 -2.89
CA GLN A 89 12.06 2.35 -1.53
C GLN A 89 13.19 3.29 -1.07
N ASP A 90 14.35 3.22 -1.73
CA ASP A 90 15.48 4.07 -1.38
C ASP A 90 15.18 5.57 -1.60
N VAL A 91 15.88 6.42 -0.85
CA VAL A 91 15.78 7.87 -0.92
C VAL A 91 16.30 8.40 -2.26
N LYS A 92 15.75 9.55 -2.68
CA LYS A 92 16.12 10.18 -3.95
C LYS A 92 17.61 10.52 -4.05
N SER A 93 18.26 10.88 -2.94
CA SER A 93 19.70 11.19 -2.91
C SER A 93 20.60 10.01 -3.29
N ARG A 94 20.10 8.77 -3.14
CA ARG A 94 20.80 7.54 -3.54
C ARG A 94 20.27 6.96 -4.86
N GLY A 95 19.51 7.74 -5.62
CA GLY A 95 18.92 7.30 -6.89
C GLY A 95 17.64 6.48 -6.75
N GLY A 96 17.05 6.41 -5.55
CA GLY A 96 15.78 5.74 -5.32
C GLY A 96 14.55 6.60 -5.63
N MET A 97 13.36 6.00 -5.51
CA MET A 97 12.07 6.67 -5.77
C MET A 97 11.29 6.99 -4.49
N GLY A 98 11.83 6.61 -3.33
CA GLY A 98 11.31 6.81 -1.99
C GLY A 98 9.98 6.13 -1.71
N LEU A 99 9.65 5.04 -2.41
CA LEU A 99 8.41 4.28 -2.16
C LEU A 99 8.31 3.93 -0.66
N PRO A 100 7.14 4.06 -0.03
CA PRO A 100 7.00 3.71 1.39
C PRO A 100 7.32 2.22 1.64
N ASN A 101 7.85 1.95 2.83
CA ASN A 101 8.12 0.60 3.34
C ASN A 101 7.29 0.36 4.59
#